data_AF-A0A3S3QRF2-F1
#
_entry.id   AF-A0A3S3QRF2-F1
#
_cell.length_a   1.000
_cell.length_b   1.000
_cell.length_c   1.000
_cell.angle_alpha   90.00
_cell.angle_beta   90.00
_cell.angle_gamma   90.00
#
_symmetry.space_group_name_H-M   'P 1'
#
loop_
_entity.id
_entity.type
_entity.pdbx_description
1 polymer ?
#
loop_
_entity_poly.entity_id
_entity_poly.type
_entity_poly.pdbx_seq_one_letter_code
_entity_poly.pdbx_strand_id
1 'polypeptide(L)'
;MPVHPFDFQVNPHVFSTPELEALFDEQAVLQRWLDVEAALAAAQGKLGIIPAEAASEIQAQAKLEHIDLDAVREGYSKSRNSVVPLLGGLRRACRDGHGEYVHYGATTQDVLDTGQILSLQQTLKILYRDLLILEEICMKLAEEHRTTPMVARTHGQQALPTTFGLKVAGWLAEIRRHIERIEHLQATVCVGQLSGAVGTYAALGAHGFEGLAVAEETMQLLGLDHDPLSWHTSRDRIAELASDFALLVMTLAKIANEIFQLQKTEIDELREPSLSGALSSSTMPHKQNPVICQRVNALAKHVRALAGTVMESSLHEHERDPRVLWAEWLAVPQLCIYTGTALQSMLGVLSGLTVRTDQMFANLHQRKDLISTEWLLFQLSKSMGKNEALEKLHGLASSAAESGISLKEGVLADEEIGSLFTREDLAPLDRPEQYIGHAVEIVDRTLADIRSRRLSDSE
;
A
#
# COMPACT_ATOMS: atom_id res chain seq x y z
N MET A 1 24.62 4.78 -12.43
CA MET A 1 23.63 4.63 -11.34
C MET A 1 24.33 3.92 -10.20
N PRO A 2 24.02 4.23 -8.93
CA PRO A 2 24.40 3.37 -7.82
C PRO A 2 23.88 1.95 -8.04
N VAL A 3 24.41 1.00 -7.27
CA VAL A 3 23.97 -0.39 -7.34
C VAL A 3 22.50 -0.52 -6.92
N HIS A 4 22.07 0.25 -5.93
CA HIS A 4 20.67 0.35 -5.51
C HIS A 4 20.20 1.81 -5.41
N PRO A 5 18.93 2.15 -5.73
CA PRO A 5 18.39 3.51 -5.58
C PRO A 5 18.42 4.07 -4.16
N PHE A 6 18.56 3.21 -3.14
CA PHE A 6 18.72 3.62 -1.74
C PHE A 6 20.12 4.19 -1.45
N ASP A 7 21.12 3.93 -2.29
CA ASP A 7 22.49 4.41 -2.08
C ASP A 7 22.68 5.86 -2.57
N PHE A 8 21.62 6.55 -3.01
CA PHE A 8 21.72 7.93 -3.44
C PHE A 8 22.08 8.86 -2.27
N GLN A 9 23.29 9.40 -2.28
CA GLN A 9 23.73 10.36 -1.26
C GLN A 9 23.36 11.82 -1.59
N VAL A 10 23.35 12.18 -2.88
CA VAL A 10 23.08 13.57 -3.32
C VAL A 10 21.58 13.85 -3.43
N ASN A 11 20.79 12.83 -3.77
CA ASN A 11 19.33 12.92 -3.86
C ASN A 11 18.72 11.70 -3.16
N PRO A 12 18.85 11.63 -1.82
CA PRO A 12 18.37 10.49 -1.04
C PRO A 12 16.83 10.45 -1.04
N HIS A 13 16.28 9.30 -0.64
CA HIS A 13 14.83 9.14 -0.39
C HIS A 13 13.93 9.41 -1.61
N VAL A 14 14.47 9.28 -2.83
CA VAL A 14 13.65 9.39 -4.05
C VAL A 14 12.67 8.21 -4.13
N PHE A 15 13.12 7.01 -3.78
CA PHE A 15 12.36 5.76 -3.86
C PHE A 15 12.15 5.09 -2.49
N SER A 16 12.31 5.87 -1.43
CA SER A 16 12.31 5.43 -0.04
C SER A 16 11.90 6.58 0.88
N THR A 17 11.69 6.31 2.16
CA THR A 17 11.46 7.35 3.18
C THR A 17 12.45 7.15 4.32
N PRO A 18 12.93 8.22 4.99
CA PRO A 18 13.82 8.09 6.15
C PRO A 18 13.26 7.15 7.24
N GLU A 19 11.95 7.23 7.51
CA GLU A 19 11.29 6.42 8.54
C GLU A 19 11.37 4.92 8.23
N LEU A 20 11.03 4.50 7.01
CA LEU A 20 11.12 3.09 6.59
C LEU A 20 12.56 2.61 6.39
N GLU A 21 13.47 3.46 5.90
CA GLU A 21 14.89 3.10 5.79
C GLU A 21 15.48 2.79 7.17
N ALA A 22 15.16 3.60 8.18
CA ALA A 22 15.62 3.36 9.55
C ALA A 22 15.15 2.02 10.13
N LEU A 23 14.07 1.42 9.59
CA LEU A 23 13.63 0.08 10.01
C LEU A 23 14.53 -1.03 9.48
N PHE A 24 15.21 -0.81 8.34
CA PHE A 24 16.03 -1.80 7.66
C PHE A 24 17.51 -1.40 7.57
N ASP A 25 17.89 -0.30 8.22
CA ASP A 25 19.29 0.07 8.41
C ASP A 25 20.06 -1.06 9.12
N GLU A 26 21.31 -1.26 8.71
CA GLU A 26 22.15 -2.35 9.22
C GLU A 26 22.26 -2.31 10.74
N GLN A 27 22.49 -1.14 11.33
CA GLN A 27 22.64 -1.01 12.78
C GLN A 27 21.32 -1.31 13.50
N ALA A 28 20.20 -0.85 12.94
CA ALA A 28 18.88 -1.14 13.50
C ALA A 28 18.55 -2.64 13.44
N VAL A 29 18.91 -3.33 12.35
CA VAL A 29 18.72 -4.78 12.23
C VAL A 29 19.60 -5.54 13.24
N LEU A 30 20.88 -5.18 13.36
CA LEU A 30 21.78 -5.77 14.35
C LEU A 30 21.28 -5.55 15.79
N GLN A 31 20.77 -4.35 16.09
CA GLN A 31 20.19 -4.06 17.41
C GLN A 31 18.96 -4.93 17.68
N ARG A 32 18.05 -5.13 16.71
CA ARG A 32 16.89 -6.03 16.91
C ARG A 32 17.30 -7.47 17.20
N TRP A 33 18.37 -7.96 16.58
CA TRP A 33 18.90 -9.28 16.92
C TRP A 33 19.41 -9.32 18.37
N LEU A 34 20.07 -8.26 18.84
CA LEU A 34 20.45 -8.14 20.26
C LEU A 34 19.23 -8.04 21.18
N ASP A 35 18.18 -7.34 20.77
CA ASP A 35 16.93 -7.22 21.55
C ASP A 35 16.26 -8.59 21.73
N VAL A 36 16.25 -9.43 20.69
CA VAL A 36 15.77 -10.82 20.78
C VAL A 36 16.61 -11.65 21.75
N GLU A 37 17.94 -11.54 21.69
CA GLU A 37 18.84 -12.22 22.64
C GLU A 37 18.63 -11.76 24.08
N ALA A 38 18.42 -10.45 24.29
CA ALA A 38 18.14 -9.88 25.59
C ALA A 38 16.81 -10.41 26.17
N ALA A 39 15.76 -10.46 25.34
CA ALA A 39 14.45 -10.98 25.73
C ALA A 39 14.53 -12.48 26.05
N LEU A 40 15.24 -13.27 25.25
CA LEU A 40 15.47 -14.69 25.49
C LEU A 40 16.18 -14.92 26.83
N ALA A 41 17.28 -14.21 27.08
CA ALA A 41 18.03 -14.34 28.32
C ALA A 41 17.18 -13.94 29.54
N ALA A 42 16.41 -12.85 29.43
CA ALA A 42 15.51 -12.40 30.49
C ALA A 42 14.42 -13.44 30.80
N ALA A 43 13.78 -14.01 29.78
CA ALA A 43 12.79 -15.08 29.93
C ALA A 43 13.40 -16.32 30.62
N GLN A 44 14.59 -16.73 30.18
CA GLN A 44 15.31 -17.87 30.76
C GLN A 44 15.72 -17.62 32.20
N GLY A 45 16.17 -16.42 32.55
CA GLY A 45 16.50 -16.04 33.92
C GLY A 45 15.27 -16.04 34.83
N LYS A 46 14.15 -15.50 34.35
CA LYS A 46 12.86 -15.50 35.07
C LYS A 46 12.37 -16.92 35.37
N LEU A 47 12.55 -17.85 34.42
CA LEU A 47 12.13 -19.25 34.53
C LEU A 47 13.20 -20.15 35.20
N GLY A 48 14.34 -19.61 35.60
CA GLY A 48 15.40 -20.36 36.29
C GLY A 48 16.19 -21.32 35.39
N ILE A 49 16.17 -21.11 34.07
CA ILE A 49 16.94 -21.91 33.09
C ILE A 49 18.41 -21.50 33.08
N ILE A 50 18.68 -20.20 33.21
CA ILE A 50 20.03 -19.64 33.36
C ILE A 50 20.09 -18.83 34.67
N PRO A 51 21.29 -18.58 35.24
CA PRO A 51 21.43 -17.71 36.41
C PRO A 51 20.83 -16.33 36.16
N ALA A 52 20.11 -15.77 37.16
CA ALA A 52 19.45 -14.47 37.03
C ALA A 52 20.45 -13.33 36.81
N GLU A 53 21.65 -13.45 37.37
CA GLU A 53 22.76 -12.51 37.17
C GLU A 53 23.26 -12.55 35.72
N ALA A 54 23.31 -13.74 35.11
CA ALA A 54 23.69 -13.89 33.71
C ALA A 54 22.64 -13.27 32.77
N ALA A 55 21.35 -13.50 33.05
CA ALA A 55 20.26 -12.88 32.31
C ALA A 55 20.32 -11.35 32.37
N SER A 56 20.55 -10.80 33.56
CA SER A 56 20.67 -9.36 33.79
C SER A 56 21.88 -8.76 33.06
N GLU A 57 23.03 -9.44 33.10
CA GLU A 57 24.23 -9.01 32.40
C GLU A 57 24.04 -9.03 30.87
N ILE A 58 23.49 -10.11 30.31
CA ILE A 58 23.23 -10.20 28.86
C ILE A 58 22.29 -9.08 28.42
N GLN A 59 21.19 -8.84 29.14
CA GLN A 59 20.26 -7.76 28.83
C GLN A 59 20.93 -6.38 28.90
N ALA A 60 21.85 -6.15 29.85
CA ALA A 60 22.58 -4.90 29.95
C ALA A 60 23.59 -4.70 28.80
N GLN A 61 24.22 -5.78 28.33
CA GLN A 61 25.23 -5.75 27.25
C GLN A 61 24.66 -5.84 25.84
N ALA A 62 23.38 -6.21 25.68
CA ALA A 62 22.69 -6.35 24.40
C ALA A 62 22.34 -4.98 23.74
N LYS A 63 23.33 -4.10 23.65
CA LYS A 63 23.25 -2.81 22.97
C LYS A 63 24.42 -2.70 22.00
N LEU A 64 24.15 -2.25 20.78
CA LEU A 64 25.15 -2.18 19.72
C LEU A 64 26.37 -1.32 20.13
N GLU A 65 26.15 -0.27 20.92
CA GLU A 65 27.21 0.59 21.48
C GLU A 65 28.19 -0.14 22.42
N HIS A 66 27.81 -1.29 22.98
CA HIS A 66 28.66 -2.14 23.81
C HIS A 66 29.42 -3.21 23.00
N ILE A 67 29.11 -3.35 21.70
CA ILE A 67 29.67 -4.39 20.84
C ILE A 67 30.83 -3.84 20.02
N ASP A 68 31.97 -4.54 20.05
CA ASP A 68 33.10 -4.26 19.15
C ASP A 68 32.75 -4.66 17.71
N LEU A 69 32.25 -3.68 16.94
CA LEU A 69 31.81 -3.89 15.56
C LEU A 69 32.95 -4.20 14.59
N ASP A 70 34.18 -3.79 14.88
CA ASP A 70 35.33 -4.14 14.03
C ASP A 70 35.67 -5.63 14.18
N ALA A 71 35.64 -6.15 15.41
CA ALA A 71 35.79 -7.58 15.65
C ALA A 71 34.61 -8.40 15.08
N VAL A 72 33.38 -7.87 15.14
CA VAL A 72 32.21 -8.50 14.49
C VAL A 72 32.38 -8.56 12.97
N ARG A 73 32.83 -7.46 12.34
CA ARG A 73 33.11 -7.40 10.90
C ARG A 73 34.18 -8.40 10.48
N GLU A 74 35.27 -8.50 11.23
CA GLU A 74 36.30 -9.52 11.00
C GLU A 74 35.71 -10.94 11.14
N GLY A 75 34.86 -11.16 12.14
CA GLY A 75 34.13 -12.42 12.33
C GLY A 75 33.28 -12.81 11.12
N TYR A 76 32.53 -11.87 10.52
CA TYR A 76 31.77 -12.12 9.30
C TYR A 76 32.66 -12.51 8.12
N SER A 77 33.87 -11.94 8.00
CA SER A 77 34.79 -12.32 6.91
C SER A 77 35.29 -13.78 6.99
N LYS A 78 35.17 -14.42 8.17
CA LYS A 78 35.63 -15.77 8.47
C LYS A 78 34.48 -16.76 8.72
N SER A 79 33.24 -16.27 8.77
CA SER A 79 32.03 -17.04 9.10
C SER A 79 31.10 -17.12 7.89
N ARG A 80 30.36 -18.22 7.79
CA ARG A 80 29.23 -18.36 6.85
C ARG A 80 27.86 -18.20 7.51
N ASN A 81 27.83 -17.82 8.79
CA ASN A 81 26.62 -17.66 9.59
C ASN A 81 26.28 -16.17 9.79
N SER A 82 25.00 -15.83 9.63
CA SER A 82 24.48 -14.46 9.65
C SER A 82 24.44 -13.78 11.02
N VAL A 83 24.47 -14.52 12.13
CA VAL A 83 24.25 -13.95 13.49
C VAL A 83 25.41 -14.27 14.43
N VAL A 84 26.08 -15.42 14.24
CA VAL A 84 27.16 -15.90 15.13
C VAL A 84 28.27 -14.86 15.40
N PRO A 85 28.77 -14.10 14.42
CA PRO A 85 29.77 -13.06 14.69
C PRO A 85 29.27 -11.99 15.67
N LEU A 86 28.02 -11.53 15.53
CA LEU A 86 27.38 -10.58 16.45
C LEU A 86 27.25 -11.17 17.85
N LEU A 87 26.79 -12.42 17.97
CA LEU A 87 26.70 -13.13 19.26
C LEU A 87 28.07 -13.26 19.91
N GLY A 88 29.12 -13.51 19.14
CA GLY A 88 30.50 -13.52 19.64
C GLY A 88 30.92 -12.17 20.23
N GLY A 89 30.45 -11.06 19.64
CA GLY A 89 30.59 -9.72 20.20
C GLY A 89 29.88 -9.57 21.54
N LEU A 90 28.59 -9.94 21.61
CA LEU A 90 27.80 -9.90 22.85
C LEU A 90 28.41 -10.74 23.97
N ARG A 91 28.90 -11.94 23.65
CA ARG A 91 29.60 -12.83 24.61
C ARG A 91 30.83 -12.17 25.22
N ARG A 92 31.60 -11.43 24.42
CA ARG A 92 32.81 -10.72 24.89
C ARG A 92 32.47 -9.48 25.71
N ALA A 93 31.33 -8.85 25.46
CA ALA A 93 30.86 -7.71 26.23
C ALA A 93 30.42 -8.11 27.66
N CYS A 94 29.89 -9.32 27.82
CA CYS A 94 29.47 -9.86 29.12
C CYS A 94 30.65 -10.17 30.05
N ARG A 95 30.53 -9.78 31.32
CA ARG A 95 31.54 -10.03 32.36
C ARG A 95 31.33 -11.36 33.07
N ASP A 96 32.30 -11.73 33.92
CA ASP A 96 32.21 -12.82 34.91
C ASP A 96 31.82 -14.20 34.34
N GLY A 97 32.11 -14.43 33.05
CA GLY A 97 31.77 -15.68 32.37
C GLY A 97 30.31 -15.76 31.89
N HIS A 98 29.46 -14.79 32.22
CA HIS A 98 28.03 -14.80 31.87
C HIS A 98 27.74 -14.88 30.36
N GLY A 99 28.72 -14.53 29.51
CA GLY A 99 28.63 -14.70 28.07
C GLY A 99 28.37 -16.15 27.61
N GLU A 100 28.67 -17.17 28.42
CA GLU A 100 28.38 -18.57 28.06
C GLU A 100 26.89 -18.86 27.85
N TYR A 101 26.00 -18.04 28.42
CA TYR A 101 24.54 -18.17 28.33
C TYR A 101 23.93 -17.37 27.15
N VAL A 102 24.72 -16.67 26.35
CA VAL A 102 24.22 -15.97 25.15
C VAL A 102 23.77 -16.98 24.09
N HIS A 103 22.56 -16.80 23.57
CA HIS A 103 21.92 -17.67 22.57
C HIS A 103 21.67 -19.10 23.10
N TYR A 104 21.33 -19.24 24.39
CA TYR A 104 21.18 -20.55 25.02
C TYR A 104 19.93 -21.28 24.49
N GLY A 105 20.13 -22.38 23.74
CA GLY A 105 19.06 -23.25 23.25
C GLY A 105 18.34 -22.80 21.97
N ALA A 106 18.57 -21.55 21.54
CA ALA A 106 17.99 -21.01 20.31
C ALA A 106 18.77 -21.42 19.05
N THR A 107 18.21 -21.14 17.88
CA THR A 107 18.91 -21.26 16.59
C THR A 107 18.96 -19.93 15.86
N THR A 108 19.88 -19.82 14.89
CA THR A 108 20.07 -18.61 14.08
C THR A 108 18.77 -18.07 13.48
N GLN A 109 17.91 -18.94 12.94
CA GLN A 109 16.67 -18.51 12.31
C GLN A 109 15.66 -17.92 13.30
N ASP A 110 15.64 -18.37 14.56
CA ASP A 110 14.76 -17.80 15.60
C ASP A 110 15.01 -16.29 15.75
N VAL A 111 16.28 -15.90 15.81
CA VAL A 111 16.71 -14.51 15.97
C VAL A 111 16.44 -13.69 14.71
N LEU A 112 16.73 -14.26 13.54
CA LEU A 112 16.57 -13.58 12.25
C LEU A 112 15.10 -13.31 11.94
N ASP A 113 14.25 -14.33 12.04
CA ASP A 113 12.83 -14.21 11.74
C ASP A 113 12.15 -13.32 12.78
N THR A 114 12.38 -13.52 14.07
CA THR A 114 11.81 -12.64 15.12
C THR A 114 12.26 -11.18 14.93
N GLY A 115 13.54 -10.94 14.62
CA GLY A 115 14.05 -9.61 14.31
C GLY A 115 13.38 -8.98 13.08
N GLN A 116 13.11 -9.77 12.03
CA GLN A 116 12.36 -9.31 10.86
C GLN A 116 10.92 -8.97 11.22
N ILE A 117 10.24 -9.78 12.04
CA ILE A 117 8.87 -9.51 12.50
C ILE A 117 8.81 -8.20 13.30
N LEU A 118 9.82 -7.88 14.11
CA LEU A 118 9.89 -6.58 14.80
C LEU A 118 9.93 -5.40 13.80
N SER A 119 10.68 -5.53 12.70
CA SER A 119 10.66 -4.52 11.62
C SER A 119 9.33 -4.47 10.87
N LEU A 120 8.70 -5.64 10.63
CA LEU A 120 7.41 -5.73 9.95
C LEU A 120 6.28 -5.16 10.79
N GLN A 121 6.25 -5.39 12.10
CA GLN A 121 5.27 -4.81 13.01
C GLN A 121 5.31 -3.27 12.94
N GLN A 122 6.51 -2.67 12.92
CA GLN A 122 6.65 -1.21 12.77
C GLN A 122 6.27 -0.73 11.37
N THR A 123 6.59 -1.51 10.33
CA THR A 123 6.16 -1.22 8.96
C THR A 123 4.63 -1.18 8.87
N LEU A 124 3.94 -2.18 9.41
CA LEU A 124 2.48 -2.25 9.42
C LEU A 124 1.86 -1.08 10.19
N LYS A 125 2.45 -0.65 11.31
CA LYS A 125 2.02 0.55 12.05
C LYS A 125 2.14 1.83 11.22
N ILE A 126 3.25 2.01 10.50
CA ILE A 126 3.46 3.15 9.59
C ILE A 126 2.42 3.13 8.47
N LEU A 127 2.23 1.98 7.81
CA LEU A 127 1.26 1.85 6.72
C LEU A 127 -0.17 2.08 7.19
N TYR A 128 -0.55 1.55 8.36
CA TYR A 128 -1.87 1.74 8.96
C TYR A 128 -2.13 3.24 9.22
N ARG A 129 -1.21 3.91 9.92
CA ARG A 129 -1.27 5.37 10.16
C ARG A 129 -1.46 6.14 8.86
N ASP A 130 -0.63 5.87 7.86
CA ASP A 130 -0.61 6.61 6.61
C ASP A 130 -1.87 6.32 5.77
N LEU A 131 -2.42 5.11 5.81
CA LEU A 131 -3.69 4.77 5.17
C LEU A 131 -4.88 5.48 5.82
N LEU A 132 -4.92 5.59 7.15
CA LEU A 132 -5.98 6.34 7.84
C LEU A 132 -5.99 7.83 7.44
N ILE A 133 -4.81 8.41 7.23
CA ILE A 133 -4.68 9.78 6.71
C ILE A 133 -5.13 9.85 5.25
N LEU A 134 -4.75 8.89 4.42
CA LEU A 134 -5.14 8.84 3.00
C LEU A 134 -6.65 8.67 2.84
N GLU A 135 -7.27 7.85 3.70
CA GLU A 135 -8.72 7.67 3.79
C GLU A 135 -9.41 8.99 4.10
N GLU A 136 -8.95 9.73 5.11
CA GLU A 136 -9.51 11.03 5.48
C GLU A 136 -9.39 12.05 4.34
N ILE A 137 -8.27 12.08 3.62
CA ILE A 137 -8.09 12.93 2.43
C ILE A 137 -9.09 12.56 1.34
N CYS A 138 -9.23 11.26 1.05
CA CYS A 138 -10.18 10.78 0.05
C CYS A 138 -11.64 11.07 0.45
N MET A 139 -11.99 10.97 1.73
CA MET A 139 -13.30 11.35 2.24
C MET A 139 -13.61 12.82 1.97
N LYS A 140 -12.67 13.72 2.30
CA LYS A 140 -12.81 15.16 2.05
C LYS A 140 -12.96 15.47 0.56
N LEU A 141 -12.12 14.90 -0.29
CA LEU A 141 -12.20 15.07 -1.75
C LEU A 141 -13.53 14.53 -2.32
N ALA A 142 -13.99 13.38 -1.85
CA ALA A 142 -15.26 12.81 -2.28
C ALA A 142 -16.45 13.68 -1.87
N GLU A 143 -16.44 14.23 -0.64
CA GLU A 143 -17.49 15.10 -0.12
C GLU A 143 -17.52 16.47 -0.80
N GLU A 144 -16.35 17.11 -0.97
CA GLU A 144 -16.19 18.40 -1.65
C GLU A 144 -16.65 18.31 -3.10
N HIS A 145 -16.27 17.25 -3.81
CA HIS A 145 -16.57 17.07 -5.22
C HIS A 145 -17.76 16.15 -5.48
N ARG A 146 -18.60 15.86 -4.48
CA ARG A 146 -19.74 14.93 -4.61
C ARG A 146 -20.66 15.27 -5.80
N THR A 147 -20.83 16.56 -6.07
CA THR A 147 -21.66 17.10 -7.16
C THR A 147 -20.86 17.71 -8.32
N THR A 148 -19.52 17.61 -8.34
CA THR A 148 -18.70 18.16 -9.43
C THR A 148 -18.87 17.27 -10.67
N PRO A 149 -19.56 17.72 -11.73
CA PRO A 149 -19.82 16.87 -12.88
C PRO A 149 -18.56 16.73 -13.75
N MET A 150 -18.38 15.55 -14.33
CA MET A 150 -17.32 15.27 -15.30
C MET A 150 -17.78 14.21 -16.30
N VAL A 151 -17.10 14.09 -17.43
CA VAL A 151 -17.38 13.02 -18.39
C VAL A 151 -16.76 11.70 -17.93
N ALA A 152 -17.55 10.62 -17.89
CA ALA A 152 -17.01 9.29 -17.67
C ALA A 152 -16.27 8.81 -18.93
N ARG A 153 -15.30 7.91 -18.75
CA ARG A 153 -14.50 7.37 -19.86
C ARG A 153 -14.49 5.84 -19.80
N THR A 154 -14.88 5.20 -20.89
CA THR A 154 -14.89 3.73 -21.04
C THR A 154 -14.21 3.34 -22.34
N HIS A 155 -13.32 2.33 -22.32
CA HIS A 155 -12.55 1.92 -23.51
C HIS A 155 -11.78 3.08 -24.19
N GLY A 156 -11.36 4.08 -23.41
CA GLY A 156 -10.68 5.28 -23.91
C GLY A 156 -11.59 6.30 -24.62
N GLN A 157 -12.91 6.11 -24.59
CA GLN A 157 -13.90 7.01 -25.18
C GLN A 157 -14.72 7.73 -24.10
N GLN A 158 -15.18 8.94 -24.39
CA GLN A 158 -16.18 9.64 -23.57
C GLN A 158 -17.49 8.84 -23.57
N ALA A 159 -18.07 8.67 -22.40
CA ALA A 159 -19.32 7.95 -22.15
C ALA A 159 -20.32 8.90 -21.47
N LEU A 160 -21.10 8.41 -20.50
CA LEU A 160 -22.10 9.21 -19.79
C LEU A 160 -21.48 10.25 -18.82
N PRO A 161 -22.26 11.25 -18.40
CA PRO A 161 -21.91 12.11 -17.27
C PRO A 161 -21.73 11.31 -15.96
N THR A 162 -20.80 11.74 -15.12
CA THR A 162 -20.59 11.24 -13.75
C THR A 162 -20.14 12.40 -12.85
N THR A 163 -19.74 12.12 -11.61
CA THR A 163 -19.13 13.13 -10.73
C THR A 163 -17.71 12.75 -10.33
N PHE A 164 -16.86 13.75 -10.12
CA PHE A 164 -15.51 13.50 -9.60
C PHE A 164 -15.57 12.87 -8.20
N GLY A 165 -16.52 13.30 -7.36
CA GLY A 165 -16.75 12.68 -6.06
C GLY A 165 -17.06 11.18 -6.14
N LEU A 166 -17.84 10.72 -7.13
CA LEU A 166 -18.10 9.27 -7.31
C LEU A 166 -16.81 8.51 -7.66
N LYS A 167 -15.94 9.10 -8.48
CA LYS A 167 -14.63 8.52 -8.81
C LYS A 167 -13.76 8.38 -7.56
N VAL A 168 -13.70 9.42 -6.73
CA VAL A 168 -12.95 9.40 -5.46
C VAL A 168 -13.58 8.43 -4.47
N ALA A 169 -14.91 8.33 -4.38
CA ALA A 169 -15.60 7.36 -3.53
C ALA A 169 -15.21 5.91 -3.88
N GLY A 170 -15.00 5.61 -5.17
CA GLY A 170 -14.46 4.33 -5.62
C GLY A 170 -13.03 4.06 -5.12
N TRP A 171 -12.16 5.08 -5.13
CA TRP A 171 -10.81 4.98 -4.56
C TRP A 171 -10.85 4.78 -3.05
N LEU A 172 -11.67 5.57 -2.36
CA LEU A 172 -11.88 5.56 -0.93
C LEU A 172 -12.32 4.17 -0.44
N ALA A 173 -13.29 3.54 -1.11
CA ALA A 173 -13.75 2.21 -0.76
C ALA A 173 -12.65 1.13 -0.89
N GLU A 174 -11.74 1.26 -1.87
CA GLU A 174 -10.58 0.36 -1.99
C GLU A 174 -9.55 0.61 -0.89
N ILE A 175 -9.30 1.86 -0.52
CA ILE A 175 -8.41 2.24 0.59
C ILE A 175 -8.91 1.66 1.91
N ARG A 176 -10.21 1.77 2.23
CA ARG A 176 -10.80 1.16 3.43
C ARG A 176 -10.55 -0.34 3.52
N ARG A 177 -10.71 -1.08 2.41
CA ARG A 177 -10.40 -2.52 2.37
C ARG A 177 -8.92 -2.82 2.59
N HIS A 178 -8.02 -1.92 2.22
CA HIS A 178 -6.60 -2.09 2.54
C HIS A 178 -6.28 -1.81 4.00
N ILE A 179 -6.99 -0.89 4.65
CA ILE A 179 -6.85 -0.70 6.10
C ILE A 179 -7.28 -1.98 6.82
N GLU A 180 -8.43 -2.55 6.46
CA GLU A 180 -8.92 -3.83 7.01
C GLU A 180 -7.90 -4.98 6.80
N ARG A 181 -7.22 -5.03 5.65
CA ARG A 181 -6.12 -5.98 5.40
C ARG A 181 -4.91 -5.74 6.30
N ILE A 182 -4.50 -4.48 6.49
CA ILE A 182 -3.36 -4.17 7.36
C ILE A 182 -3.66 -4.52 8.82
N GLU A 183 -4.88 -4.26 9.31
CA GLU A 183 -5.32 -4.71 10.63
C GLU A 183 -5.28 -6.24 10.74
N HIS A 184 -5.75 -6.96 9.71
CA HIS A 184 -5.64 -8.41 9.66
C HIS A 184 -4.19 -8.89 9.72
N LEU A 185 -3.30 -8.29 8.92
CA LEU A 185 -1.88 -8.62 8.91
C LEU A 185 -1.20 -8.34 10.25
N GLN A 186 -1.60 -7.29 10.98
CA GLN A 186 -1.09 -7.06 12.34
C GLN A 186 -1.43 -8.22 13.27
N ALA A 187 -2.64 -8.80 13.14
CA ALA A 187 -3.05 -9.95 13.95
C ALA A 187 -2.44 -11.29 13.50
N THR A 188 -2.07 -11.45 12.22
CA THR A 188 -1.55 -12.72 11.70
C THR A 188 -0.03 -12.78 11.58
N VAL A 189 0.63 -11.67 11.24
CA VAL A 189 2.08 -11.62 10.95
C VAL A 189 2.91 -11.28 12.18
N CYS A 190 2.36 -10.58 13.18
CA CYS A 190 3.12 -10.15 14.38
C CYS A 190 3.34 -11.27 15.41
N VAL A 191 3.73 -12.44 14.93
CA VAL A 191 4.05 -13.63 15.72
C VAL A 191 5.56 -13.88 15.60
N GLY A 192 6.26 -14.00 16.72
CA GLY A 192 7.71 -14.28 16.69
C GLY A 192 8.05 -15.75 16.52
N GLN A 193 9.34 -16.03 16.26
CA GLN A 193 9.86 -17.37 16.01
C GLN A 193 10.88 -17.76 17.08
N LEU A 194 10.56 -18.76 17.89
CA LEU A 194 11.53 -19.32 18.82
C LEU A 194 11.23 -20.79 19.08
N SER A 195 11.85 -21.69 18.31
CA SER A 195 11.56 -23.13 18.41
C SER A 195 12.80 -24.02 18.39
N GLY A 196 13.99 -23.42 18.37
CA GLY A 196 15.27 -24.12 18.42
C GLY A 196 15.62 -24.80 17.09
N ALA A 197 16.64 -25.66 17.11
CA ALA A 197 17.31 -26.13 15.89
C ALA A 197 16.39 -26.63 14.77
N VAL A 198 15.37 -27.42 15.12
CA VAL A 198 14.43 -28.12 14.20
C VAL A 198 12.98 -28.03 14.66
N GLY A 199 12.62 -26.98 15.41
CA GLY A 199 11.22 -26.73 15.78
C GLY A 199 10.67 -27.53 16.96
N THR A 200 11.52 -28.25 17.70
CA THR A 200 11.11 -29.16 18.78
C THR A 200 11.33 -28.62 20.19
N TYR A 201 11.89 -27.42 20.33
CA TYR A 201 12.22 -26.80 21.63
C TYR A 201 13.18 -27.61 22.52
N ALA A 202 13.79 -28.69 22.00
CA ALA A 202 14.51 -29.68 22.80
C ALA A 202 15.68 -29.10 23.62
N ALA A 203 16.32 -28.04 23.12
CA ALA A 203 17.43 -27.37 23.79
C ALA A 203 17.01 -26.06 24.50
N LEU A 204 15.76 -25.62 24.34
CA LEU A 204 15.27 -24.32 24.80
C LEU A 204 14.81 -24.37 26.27
N GLY A 205 15.61 -24.97 27.16
CA GLY A 205 15.25 -25.20 28.55
C GLY A 205 16.20 -26.19 29.22
N ALA A 206 16.08 -26.36 30.53
CA ALA A 206 16.96 -27.26 31.28
C ALA A 206 16.66 -28.75 31.01
N HIS A 207 15.39 -29.09 30.75
CA HIS A 207 14.95 -30.47 30.54
C HIS A 207 14.10 -30.68 29.27
N GLY A 208 13.98 -29.65 28.42
CA GLY A 208 13.22 -29.69 27.17
C GLY A 208 11.69 -29.55 27.32
N PHE A 209 11.16 -29.42 28.54
CA PHE A 209 9.73 -29.23 28.79
C PHE A 209 9.34 -27.76 29.01
N GLU A 210 10.30 -26.92 29.40
CA GLU A 210 10.09 -25.50 29.68
C GLU A 210 10.14 -24.62 28.41
N GLY A 211 10.54 -25.17 27.27
CA GLY A 211 10.83 -24.38 26.08
C GLY A 211 9.65 -23.64 25.48
N LEU A 212 8.44 -24.18 25.59
CA LEU A 212 7.24 -23.45 25.20
C LEU A 212 7.02 -22.22 26.07
N ALA A 213 7.24 -22.33 27.39
CA ALA A 213 7.09 -21.22 28.33
C ALA A 213 8.20 -20.17 28.14
N VAL A 214 9.43 -20.59 27.85
CA VAL A 214 10.53 -19.67 27.51
C VAL A 214 10.20 -18.90 26.24
N ALA A 215 9.69 -19.58 25.21
CA ALA A 215 9.33 -18.94 23.96
C ALA A 215 8.18 -17.94 24.12
N GLU A 216 7.12 -18.33 24.82
CA GLU A 216 5.97 -17.47 25.13
C GLU A 216 6.38 -16.21 25.90
N GLU A 217 7.18 -16.36 26.97
CA GLU A 217 7.68 -15.23 27.75
C GLU A 217 8.60 -14.33 26.91
N THR A 218 9.45 -14.90 26.06
CA THR A 218 10.32 -14.12 25.16
C THR A 218 9.50 -13.24 24.22
N MET A 219 8.45 -13.81 23.60
CA MET A 219 7.59 -13.05 22.69
C MET A 219 6.79 -11.98 23.43
N GLN A 220 6.30 -12.27 24.64
CA GLN A 220 5.63 -11.28 25.48
C GLN A 220 6.53 -10.08 25.79
N LEU A 221 7.81 -10.31 26.11
CA LEU A 221 8.78 -9.24 26.36
C LEU A 221 9.06 -8.39 25.11
N LEU A 222 8.96 -9.00 23.91
CA LEU A 222 9.14 -8.32 22.62
C LEU A 222 7.85 -7.66 22.11
N GLY A 223 6.70 -7.86 22.77
CA GLY A 223 5.41 -7.38 22.31
C GLY A 223 4.94 -8.09 21.02
N LEU A 224 5.25 -9.37 20.91
CA LEU A 224 4.83 -10.26 19.81
C LEU A 224 3.96 -11.39 20.34
N ASP A 225 3.11 -11.93 19.47
CA ASP A 225 2.40 -13.16 19.75
C ASP A 225 3.33 -14.37 19.61
N HIS A 226 2.95 -15.48 20.25
CA HIS A 226 3.69 -16.75 20.20
C HIS A 226 2.81 -17.85 19.58
N ASP A 227 3.38 -18.53 18.58
CA ASP A 227 2.81 -19.77 18.03
C ASP A 227 3.70 -20.95 18.43
N PRO A 228 3.16 -21.96 19.14
CA PRO A 228 3.94 -23.12 19.55
C PRO A 228 4.40 -23.97 18.35
N LEU A 229 3.76 -23.86 17.19
CA LEU A 229 4.24 -24.52 15.98
C LEU A 229 5.36 -23.70 15.36
N SER A 230 6.50 -24.35 15.08
CA SER A 230 7.58 -23.71 14.32
C SER A 230 7.11 -23.33 12.92
N TRP A 231 7.37 -22.09 12.54
CA TRP A 231 7.11 -21.55 11.21
C TRP A 231 8.41 -21.27 10.45
N HIS A 232 9.52 -21.94 10.81
CA HIS A 232 10.79 -21.88 10.06
C HIS A 232 10.61 -22.15 8.56
N THR A 233 9.62 -22.97 8.20
CA THR A 233 9.30 -23.33 6.81
C THR A 233 7.85 -23.04 6.41
N SER A 234 7.02 -22.58 7.35
CA SER A 234 5.63 -22.16 7.08
C SER A 234 5.61 -20.65 6.82
N ARG A 235 5.88 -20.26 5.57
CA ARG A 235 6.02 -18.84 5.16
C ARG A 235 4.74 -18.21 4.62
N ASP A 236 3.58 -18.85 4.83
CA ASP A 236 2.29 -18.39 4.33
C ASP A 236 1.93 -16.99 4.84
N ARG A 237 2.23 -16.66 6.11
CA ARG A 237 2.04 -15.32 6.69
C ARG A 237 2.87 -14.24 5.98
N ILE A 238 4.11 -14.55 5.61
CA ILE A 238 4.99 -13.61 4.89
C ILE A 238 4.54 -13.47 3.43
N ALA A 239 4.09 -14.56 2.81
CA ALA A 239 3.52 -14.56 1.46
C ALA A 239 2.19 -13.77 1.39
N GLU A 240 1.35 -13.87 2.43
CA GLU A 240 0.13 -13.07 2.58
C GLU A 240 0.47 -11.58 2.66
N LEU A 241 1.39 -11.19 3.55
CA LEU A 241 1.87 -9.80 3.65
C LEU A 241 2.36 -9.27 2.30
N ALA A 242 3.14 -10.06 1.58
CA ALA A 242 3.64 -9.69 0.26
C ALA A 242 2.50 -9.50 -0.77
N SER A 243 1.50 -10.36 -0.73
CA SER A 243 0.34 -10.30 -1.61
C SER A 243 -0.49 -9.04 -1.34
N ASP A 244 -0.75 -8.74 -0.07
CA ASP A 244 -1.51 -7.57 0.34
C ASP A 244 -0.77 -6.26 0.07
N PHE A 245 0.55 -6.23 0.24
CA PHE A 245 1.37 -5.07 -0.16
C PHE A 245 1.31 -4.85 -1.67
N ALA A 246 1.35 -5.91 -2.47
CA ALA A 246 1.17 -5.81 -3.92
C ALA A 246 -0.23 -5.28 -4.28
N LEU A 247 -1.30 -5.75 -3.63
CA LEU A 247 -2.66 -5.25 -3.84
C LEU A 247 -2.80 -3.76 -3.49
N LEU A 248 -2.22 -3.33 -2.37
CA LEU A 248 -2.19 -1.94 -1.94
C LEU A 248 -1.48 -1.06 -2.98
N VAL A 249 -0.25 -1.41 -3.35
CA VAL A 249 0.52 -0.56 -4.27
C VAL A 249 -0.09 -0.55 -5.67
N MET A 250 -0.71 -1.64 -6.12
CA MET A 250 -1.45 -1.64 -7.39
C MET A 250 -2.69 -0.72 -7.35
N THR A 251 -3.35 -0.60 -6.20
CA THR A 251 -4.44 0.35 -5.99
C THR A 251 -3.94 1.79 -6.04
N LEU A 252 -2.84 2.09 -5.35
CA LEU A 252 -2.19 3.40 -5.40
C LEU A 252 -1.75 3.75 -6.83
N ALA A 253 -1.19 2.79 -7.57
CA ALA A 253 -0.79 2.96 -8.96
C ALA A 253 -1.98 3.19 -9.90
N LYS A 254 -3.13 2.55 -9.64
CA LYS A 254 -4.37 2.82 -10.38
C LYS A 254 -4.79 4.28 -10.23
N ILE A 255 -4.80 4.79 -9.00
CA ILE A 255 -5.13 6.20 -8.70
C ILE A 255 -4.12 7.13 -9.35
N ALA A 256 -2.82 6.86 -9.19
CA ALA A 256 -1.73 7.61 -9.81
C ALA A 256 -1.85 7.66 -11.34
N ASN A 257 -2.15 6.52 -11.97
CA ASN A 257 -2.34 6.46 -13.42
C ASN A 257 -3.58 7.25 -13.85
N GLU A 258 -4.67 7.23 -13.09
CA GLU A 258 -5.84 8.05 -13.40
C GLU A 258 -5.51 9.55 -13.35
N ILE A 259 -4.80 10.01 -12.32
CA ILE A 259 -4.32 11.40 -12.23
C ILE A 259 -3.39 11.73 -13.42
N PHE A 260 -2.48 10.83 -13.75
CA PHE A 260 -1.62 10.96 -14.93
C PHE A 260 -2.43 11.13 -16.23
N GLN A 261 -3.48 10.33 -16.44
CA GLN A 261 -4.34 10.46 -17.61
C GLN A 261 -5.09 11.80 -17.62
N LEU A 262 -5.65 12.19 -16.47
CA LEU A 262 -6.44 13.41 -16.33
C LEU A 262 -5.61 14.70 -16.34
N GLN A 263 -4.29 14.61 -16.16
CA GLN A 263 -3.34 15.72 -16.30
C GLN A 263 -2.83 15.94 -17.73
N LYS A 264 -3.12 15.03 -18.68
CA LYS A 264 -2.74 15.23 -20.08
C LYS A 264 -3.28 16.54 -20.61
N THR A 265 -2.50 17.22 -21.47
CA THR A 265 -2.83 18.54 -22.04
C THR A 265 -4.24 18.58 -22.67
N GLU A 266 -4.67 17.50 -23.30
CA GLU A 266 -5.96 17.40 -23.98
C GLU A 266 -7.15 17.18 -23.02
N ILE A 267 -6.88 16.88 -21.75
CA ILE A 267 -7.89 16.60 -20.71
C ILE A 267 -7.81 17.65 -19.60
N ASP A 268 -6.68 17.73 -18.92
CA ASP A 268 -6.31 18.78 -17.96
C ASP A 268 -7.33 19.00 -16.81
N GLU A 269 -7.98 17.93 -16.37
CA GLU A 269 -9.01 17.90 -15.32
C GLU A 269 -8.40 17.84 -13.91
N LEU A 270 -7.25 17.19 -13.78
CA LEU A 270 -6.51 17.06 -12.53
C LEU A 270 -5.05 17.44 -12.75
N ARG A 271 -4.40 17.98 -11.72
CA ARG A 271 -2.94 18.14 -11.71
C ARG A 271 -2.35 17.74 -10.37
N GLU A 272 -1.21 17.07 -10.41
CA GLU A 272 -0.34 16.93 -9.25
C GLU A 272 -0.01 18.30 -8.63
N PRO A 273 0.22 18.36 -7.30
CA PRO A 273 0.67 19.59 -6.66
C PRO A 273 1.96 20.09 -7.31
N SER A 274 2.04 21.41 -7.52
CA SER A 274 3.28 22.07 -7.88
C SER A 274 4.02 22.49 -6.60
N LEU A 275 5.34 22.24 -6.56
CA LEU A 275 6.18 22.82 -5.52
C LEU A 275 6.25 24.33 -5.74
N SER A 276 5.85 25.12 -4.74
CA SER A 276 5.98 26.58 -4.77
C SER A 276 7.43 26.98 -5.08
N GLY A 277 7.63 27.72 -6.17
CA GLY A 277 8.96 28.18 -6.61
C GLY A 277 9.79 27.16 -7.40
N ALA A 278 9.29 25.93 -7.62
CA ALA A 278 9.98 24.97 -8.49
C ALA A 278 9.72 25.29 -9.97
N LEU A 279 10.78 25.24 -10.78
CA LEU A 279 10.66 25.25 -12.24
C LEU A 279 9.96 23.95 -12.68
N SER A 280 8.72 24.05 -13.14
CA SER A 280 7.92 22.92 -13.67
C SER A 280 8.62 22.17 -14.81
N SER A 281 9.44 22.90 -15.59
CA SER A 281 10.36 22.38 -16.61
C SER A 281 11.51 23.38 -16.83
N SER A 282 12.71 22.86 -17.15
CA SER A 282 13.90 23.65 -17.46
C SER A 282 13.79 24.51 -18.73
N THR A 283 12.81 24.24 -19.60
CA THR A 283 12.72 24.89 -20.93
C THR A 283 11.31 25.34 -21.29
N MET A 284 10.27 24.75 -20.69
CA MET A 284 8.86 25.05 -21.02
C MET A 284 8.05 25.41 -19.75
N PRO A 285 7.86 26.71 -19.44
CA PRO A 285 7.22 27.14 -18.19
C PRO A 285 5.82 26.57 -17.92
N HIS A 286 5.07 26.24 -18.97
CA HIS A 286 3.72 25.66 -18.88
C HIS A 286 3.72 24.12 -18.71
N LYS A 287 4.87 23.45 -18.87
CA LYS A 287 4.95 21.98 -18.86
C LYS A 287 5.20 21.47 -17.45
N GLN A 288 4.13 21.08 -16.76
CA GLN A 288 4.20 20.40 -15.47
C GLN A 288 4.06 18.89 -15.67
N ASN A 289 5.11 18.12 -15.37
CA ASN A 289 5.07 16.66 -15.45
C ASN A 289 4.50 16.05 -14.15
N PRO A 290 3.64 15.02 -14.23
CA PRO A 290 3.17 14.25 -13.08
C PRO A 290 4.23 13.25 -12.59
N VAL A 291 5.35 13.76 -12.07
CA VAL A 291 6.54 12.94 -11.73
C VAL A 291 6.25 12.01 -10.56
N ILE A 292 5.41 12.41 -9.61
CA ILE A 292 5.14 11.60 -8.41
C ILE A 292 4.29 10.38 -8.77
N CYS A 293 3.22 10.56 -9.56
CA CYS A 293 2.39 9.47 -10.07
C CYS A 293 3.17 8.53 -10.98
N GLN A 294 4.08 9.06 -11.82
CA GLN A 294 4.99 8.23 -12.61
C GLN A 294 5.88 7.36 -11.71
N ARG A 295 6.38 7.91 -10.61
CA ARG A 295 7.20 7.18 -9.64
C ARG A 295 6.42 6.09 -8.93
N VAL A 296 5.20 6.39 -8.46
CA VAL A 296 4.30 5.39 -7.84
C VAL A 296 4.06 4.23 -8.80
N ASN A 297 3.79 4.50 -10.08
CA ASN A 297 3.63 3.47 -11.10
C ASN A 297 4.92 2.64 -11.33
N ALA A 298 6.10 3.23 -11.19
CA ALA A 298 7.36 2.50 -11.26
C ALA A 298 7.55 1.57 -10.04
N LEU A 299 7.35 2.09 -8.83
CA LEU A 299 7.43 1.32 -7.59
C LEU A 299 6.48 0.11 -7.62
N ALA A 300 5.25 0.28 -8.13
CA ALA A 300 4.27 -0.80 -8.23
C ALA A 300 4.75 -2.01 -9.04
N LYS A 301 5.54 -1.78 -10.10
CA LYS A 301 6.11 -2.86 -10.90
C LYS A 301 7.14 -3.66 -10.12
N HIS A 302 7.95 -3.00 -9.30
CA HIS A 302 8.93 -3.64 -8.44
C HIS A 302 8.27 -4.40 -7.30
N VAL A 303 7.33 -3.78 -6.58
CA VAL A 303 6.59 -4.42 -5.48
C VAL A 303 5.92 -5.71 -5.96
N ARG A 304 5.25 -5.69 -7.13
CA ARG A 304 4.65 -6.91 -7.69
C ARG A 304 5.66 -8.03 -7.97
N ALA A 305 6.84 -7.68 -8.49
CA ALA A 305 7.88 -8.68 -8.78
C ALA A 305 8.46 -9.25 -7.48
N LEU A 306 8.76 -8.38 -6.50
CA LEU A 306 9.25 -8.78 -5.18
C LEU A 306 8.24 -9.67 -4.46
N ALA A 307 6.94 -9.35 -4.55
CA ALA A 307 5.89 -10.18 -3.95
C ALA A 307 5.89 -11.60 -4.53
N GLY A 308 6.09 -11.75 -5.84
CA GLY A 308 6.26 -13.06 -6.46
C GLY A 308 7.46 -13.83 -5.91
N THR A 309 8.60 -13.15 -5.72
CA THR A 309 9.79 -13.76 -5.09
C THR A 309 9.51 -14.22 -3.66
N VAL A 310 8.79 -13.42 -2.86
CA VAL A 310 8.43 -13.79 -1.48
C VAL A 310 7.45 -14.97 -1.47
N MET A 311 6.49 -15.02 -2.39
CA MET A 311 5.56 -16.16 -2.48
C MET A 311 6.29 -17.47 -2.77
N GLU A 312 7.32 -17.44 -3.64
CA GLU A 312 8.17 -18.61 -3.93
C GLU A 312 8.95 -19.09 -2.69
N SER A 313 9.15 -18.24 -1.68
CA SER A 313 9.77 -18.66 -0.42
C SER A 313 8.94 -19.68 0.35
N SER A 314 7.67 -19.93 -0.01
CA SER A 314 6.85 -21.00 0.58
C SER A 314 7.35 -22.42 0.25
N LEU A 315 8.26 -22.58 -0.72
CA LEU A 315 8.79 -23.86 -1.19
C LEU A 315 10.01 -24.33 -0.39
N HIS A 316 9.93 -24.28 0.94
CA HIS A 316 11.00 -24.78 1.81
C HIS A 316 11.19 -26.30 1.71
N GLU A 317 12.45 -26.74 1.77
CA GLU A 317 12.82 -28.14 2.00
C GLU A 317 12.97 -28.43 3.50
N HIS A 318 12.27 -29.46 3.98
CA HIS A 318 12.36 -29.98 5.35
C HIS A 318 12.16 -28.90 6.44
N GLU A 319 12.97 -28.89 7.51
CA GLU A 319 12.83 -27.99 8.66
C GLU A 319 13.59 -26.65 8.52
N ARG A 320 14.43 -26.48 7.49
CA ARG A 320 15.09 -25.19 7.15
C ARG A 320 15.70 -25.24 5.76
N ASP A 321 15.47 -24.18 4.97
CA ASP A 321 16.10 -24.02 3.66
C ASP A 321 16.60 -22.57 3.46
N PRO A 322 17.92 -22.34 3.47
CA PRO A 322 18.48 -21.01 3.30
C PRO A 322 18.29 -20.44 1.88
N ARG A 323 18.06 -21.27 0.85
CA ARG A 323 17.94 -20.79 -0.54
C ARG A 323 16.72 -19.89 -0.71
N VAL A 324 15.60 -20.31 -0.13
CA VAL A 324 14.33 -19.57 -0.15
C VAL A 324 14.30 -18.46 0.90
N LEU A 325 14.94 -18.68 2.05
CA LEU A 325 15.03 -17.68 3.12
C LEU A 325 15.86 -16.47 2.69
N TRP A 326 16.98 -16.66 1.98
CA TRP A 326 17.78 -15.56 1.46
C TRP A 326 17.06 -14.77 0.36
N ALA A 327 16.24 -15.43 -0.46
CA ALA A 327 15.40 -14.74 -1.44
C ALA A 327 14.41 -13.81 -0.73
N GLU A 328 13.82 -14.27 0.38
CA GLU A 328 12.93 -13.47 1.22
C GLU A 328 13.66 -12.26 1.83
N TRP A 329 14.86 -12.46 2.38
CA TRP A 329 15.66 -11.39 3.00
C TRP A 329 16.03 -10.28 2.03
N LEU A 330 16.29 -10.63 0.77
CA LEU A 330 16.56 -9.64 -0.27
C LEU A 330 15.29 -8.87 -0.67
N ALA A 331 14.12 -9.52 -0.62
CA ALA A 331 12.89 -8.97 -1.15
C ALA A 331 12.07 -8.17 -0.12
N VAL A 332 11.92 -8.67 1.11
CA VAL A 332 11.01 -8.10 2.13
C VAL A 332 11.36 -6.66 2.52
N PRO A 333 12.63 -6.28 2.79
CA PRO A 333 12.97 -4.89 3.10
C PRO A 333 12.59 -3.92 1.97
N GLN A 334 12.91 -4.29 0.73
CA GLN A 334 12.56 -3.49 -0.44
C GLN A 334 11.05 -3.39 -0.63
N LEU A 335 10.33 -4.50 -0.44
CA LEU A 335 8.88 -4.56 -0.52
C LEU A 335 8.24 -3.57 0.47
N CYS A 336 8.70 -3.55 1.73
CA CYS A 336 8.22 -2.66 2.77
C CYS A 336 8.48 -1.18 2.42
N ILE A 337 9.74 -0.87 2.08
CA ILE A 337 10.17 0.51 1.76
C ILE A 337 9.42 1.04 0.53
N TYR A 338 9.35 0.28 -0.56
CA TYR A 338 8.66 0.71 -1.78
C TYR A 338 7.15 0.86 -1.58
N THR A 339 6.53 -0.01 -0.77
CA THR A 339 5.10 0.09 -0.46
C THR A 339 4.77 1.34 0.31
N GLY A 340 5.47 1.59 1.42
CA GLY A 340 5.23 2.81 2.21
C GLY A 340 5.65 4.08 1.49
N THR A 341 6.67 4.04 0.64
CA THR A 341 7.03 5.20 -0.21
C THR A 341 5.95 5.52 -1.23
N ALA A 342 5.35 4.52 -1.86
CA ALA A 342 4.24 4.72 -2.78
C ALA A 342 3.03 5.33 -2.06
N LEU A 343 2.75 4.87 -0.83
CA LEU A 343 1.68 5.41 0.02
C LEU A 343 1.93 6.87 0.41
N GLN A 344 3.12 7.18 0.93
CA GLN A 344 3.53 8.56 1.27
C GLN A 344 3.52 9.50 0.06
N SER A 345 3.94 9.00 -1.10
CA SER A 345 3.86 9.76 -2.35
C SER A 345 2.41 10.10 -2.70
N MET A 346 1.49 9.15 -2.56
CA MET A 346 0.06 9.38 -2.82
C MET A 346 -0.61 10.27 -1.77
N LEU A 347 -0.17 10.23 -0.51
CA LEU A 347 -0.58 11.21 0.50
C LEU A 347 -0.24 12.64 0.04
N GLY A 348 1.01 12.86 -0.40
CA GLY A 348 1.43 14.15 -0.93
C GLY A 348 0.64 14.58 -2.18
N VAL A 349 0.40 13.65 -3.11
CA VAL A 349 -0.37 13.93 -4.33
C VAL A 349 -1.82 14.28 -4.02
N LEU A 350 -2.53 13.50 -3.21
CA LEU A 350 -3.95 13.70 -2.96
C LEU A 350 -4.21 14.87 -2.01
N SER A 351 -3.32 15.13 -1.03
CA SER A 351 -3.45 16.31 -0.14
C SER A 351 -3.30 17.64 -0.89
N GLY A 352 -2.50 17.67 -1.95
CA GLY A 352 -2.27 18.85 -2.79
C GLY A 352 -2.87 18.78 -4.19
N LEU A 353 -3.80 17.85 -4.43
CA LEU A 353 -4.36 17.62 -5.76
C LEU A 353 -5.09 18.87 -6.25
N THR A 354 -4.70 19.37 -7.42
CA THR A 354 -5.41 20.48 -8.05
C THR A 354 -6.56 19.92 -8.90
N VAL A 355 -7.80 20.15 -8.46
CA VAL A 355 -9.01 19.74 -9.16
C VAL A 355 -9.53 20.90 -10.01
N ARG A 356 -9.61 20.72 -11.33
CA ARG A 356 -10.02 21.77 -12.27
C ARG A 356 -11.47 21.57 -12.69
N THR A 357 -12.39 21.95 -11.81
CA THR A 357 -13.84 21.77 -11.99
C THR A 357 -14.36 22.41 -13.27
N ASP A 358 -13.86 23.60 -13.63
CA ASP A 358 -14.25 24.29 -14.86
C ASP A 358 -13.82 23.51 -16.11
N GLN A 359 -12.65 22.86 -16.06
CA GLN A 359 -12.15 22.03 -17.16
C GLN A 359 -12.95 20.72 -17.27
N MET A 360 -13.28 20.09 -16.14
CA MET A 360 -14.17 18.92 -16.12
C MET A 360 -15.53 19.23 -16.76
N PHE A 361 -16.10 20.39 -16.40
CA PHE A 361 -17.35 20.86 -16.97
C PHE A 361 -17.23 21.14 -18.47
N ALA A 362 -16.16 21.82 -18.92
CA ALA A 362 -15.91 22.09 -20.32
C ALA A 362 -15.74 20.80 -21.15
N ASN A 363 -15.00 19.82 -20.64
CA ASN A 363 -14.79 18.53 -21.29
C ASN A 363 -16.09 17.73 -21.40
N LEU A 364 -16.94 17.78 -20.37
CA LEU A 364 -18.29 17.22 -20.42
C LEU A 364 -19.13 17.84 -21.55
N HIS A 365 -19.00 19.15 -21.76
CA HIS A 365 -19.78 19.87 -22.76
C HIS A 365 -19.25 19.74 -24.19
N GLN A 366 -18.02 19.25 -24.39
CA GLN A 366 -17.40 19.14 -25.72
C GLN A 366 -18.21 18.26 -26.69
N ARG A 367 -18.90 17.23 -26.18
CA ARG A 367 -19.76 16.32 -26.94
C ARG A 367 -21.11 16.08 -26.26
N LYS A 368 -21.67 17.12 -25.62
CA LYS A 368 -22.93 17.05 -24.84
C LYS A 368 -24.08 16.34 -25.58
N ASP A 369 -24.20 16.59 -26.88
CA ASP A 369 -25.22 16.02 -27.76
C ASP A 369 -25.09 14.49 -27.93
N LEU A 370 -23.88 13.94 -27.81
CA LEU A 370 -23.60 12.52 -28.00
C LEU A 370 -23.62 11.74 -26.68
N ILE A 371 -23.13 12.34 -25.59
CA ILE A 371 -23.01 11.66 -24.30
C ILE A 371 -24.35 11.50 -23.56
N SER A 372 -25.37 12.29 -23.91
CA SER A 372 -26.73 12.18 -23.37
C SER A 372 -27.67 11.34 -24.25
N THR A 373 -27.16 10.66 -25.29
CA THR A 373 -27.97 9.88 -26.25
C THR A 373 -28.69 8.70 -25.61
N GLU A 374 -28.13 8.08 -24.57
CA GLU A 374 -28.80 7.00 -23.82
C GLU A 374 -30.13 7.48 -23.22
N TRP A 375 -30.13 8.67 -22.60
CA TRP A 375 -31.35 9.25 -22.06
C TRP A 375 -32.42 9.42 -23.16
N LEU A 376 -32.03 9.95 -24.32
CA LEU A 376 -32.94 10.18 -25.43
C LEU A 376 -33.47 8.85 -26.00
N LEU A 377 -32.62 7.83 -26.14
CA LEU A 377 -33.01 6.48 -26.54
C LEU A 377 -34.15 5.96 -25.66
N PHE A 378 -34.03 6.09 -24.33
CA PHE A 378 -35.05 5.60 -23.42
C PHE A 378 -36.31 6.47 -23.38
N GLN A 379 -36.23 7.78 -23.66
CA GLN A 379 -37.45 8.58 -23.85
C GLN A 379 -38.20 8.16 -25.11
N LEU A 380 -37.50 8.01 -26.24
CA LEU A 380 -38.09 7.54 -27.50
C LEU A 380 -38.66 6.12 -27.37
N SER A 381 -37.97 5.25 -26.62
CA SER A 381 -38.43 3.87 -26.40
C SER A 381 -39.83 3.77 -25.77
N LYS A 382 -40.29 4.80 -25.05
CA LYS A 382 -41.63 4.83 -24.44
C LYS A 382 -42.75 4.97 -25.48
N SER A 383 -42.48 5.58 -26.65
CA SER A 383 -43.48 5.81 -27.70
C SER A 383 -43.40 4.80 -28.84
N MET A 384 -42.20 4.35 -29.23
CA MET A 384 -41.97 3.50 -30.42
C MET A 384 -41.26 2.17 -30.13
N GLY A 385 -40.93 1.89 -28.87
CA GLY A 385 -40.16 0.69 -28.52
C GLY A 385 -38.65 0.83 -28.80
N LYS A 386 -37.86 0.00 -28.11
CA LYS A 386 -36.40 0.21 -27.98
C LYS A 386 -35.61 0.08 -29.29
N ASN A 387 -35.93 -0.92 -30.12
CA ASN A 387 -35.17 -1.18 -31.34
C ASN A 387 -35.41 -0.09 -32.39
N GLU A 388 -36.67 0.30 -32.57
CA GLU A 388 -37.07 1.39 -33.46
C GLU A 388 -36.49 2.74 -32.99
N ALA A 389 -36.55 3.02 -31.68
CA ALA A 389 -35.91 4.20 -31.09
C ALA A 389 -34.39 4.25 -31.33
N LEU A 390 -33.70 3.10 -31.31
CA LEU A 390 -32.26 3.04 -31.55
C LEU A 390 -31.91 3.35 -33.01
N GLU A 391 -32.63 2.75 -33.96
CA GLU A 391 -32.46 3.02 -35.39
C GLU A 391 -32.75 4.50 -35.69
N LYS A 392 -33.84 5.04 -35.14
CA LYS A 392 -34.21 6.45 -35.27
C LYS A 392 -33.13 7.37 -34.72
N LEU A 393 -32.62 7.09 -33.51
CA LEU A 393 -31.58 7.90 -32.87
C LEU A 393 -30.26 7.90 -33.65
N HIS A 394 -29.86 6.75 -34.21
CA HIS A 394 -28.68 6.68 -35.07
C HIS A 394 -28.87 7.54 -36.33
N GLY A 395 -30.03 7.44 -36.98
CA GLY A 395 -30.36 8.28 -38.15
C GLY A 395 -30.32 9.78 -37.83
N LEU A 396 -30.89 10.18 -36.70
CA LEU A 396 -30.90 11.58 -36.24
C LEU A 396 -29.49 12.09 -35.93
N ALA A 397 -28.66 11.30 -35.23
CA ALA A 397 -27.30 11.69 -34.91
C ALA A 397 -26.43 11.86 -36.17
N SER A 398 -26.56 10.94 -37.14
CA SER A 398 -25.87 11.05 -38.43
C SER A 398 -26.34 12.27 -39.22
N SER A 399 -27.66 12.48 -39.36
CA SER A 399 -28.21 13.59 -40.11
C SER A 399 -27.89 14.96 -39.49
N ALA A 400 -27.94 15.08 -38.16
CA ALA A 400 -27.56 16.30 -37.45
C ALA A 400 -26.08 16.64 -37.67
N ALA A 401 -25.20 15.63 -37.59
CA ALA A 401 -23.78 15.80 -37.84
C ALA A 401 -23.48 16.21 -39.30
N GLU A 402 -24.13 15.61 -40.29
CA GLU A 402 -24.00 15.98 -41.71
C GLU A 402 -24.49 17.40 -41.99
N SER A 403 -25.55 17.82 -41.30
CA SER A 403 -26.19 19.13 -41.48
C SER A 403 -25.56 20.26 -40.64
N GLY A 404 -24.63 19.93 -39.74
CA GLY A 404 -23.98 20.90 -38.85
C GLY A 404 -24.92 21.53 -37.81
N ILE A 405 -26.00 20.85 -37.44
CA ILE A 405 -26.94 21.27 -36.40
C ILE A 405 -26.77 20.41 -35.14
N SER A 406 -27.27 20.89 -33.99
CA SER A 406 -27.27 20.10 -32.76
C SER A 406 -28.23 18.91 -32.86
N LEU A 407 -27.97 17.84 -32.08
CA LEU A 407 -28.90 16.70 -32.01
C LEU A 407 -30.28 17.15 -31.56
N LYS A 408 -30.34 18.13 -30.64
CA LYS A 408 -31.58 18.74 -30.17
C LYS A 408 -32.39 19.38 -31.30
N GLU A 409 -31.73 20.12 -32.18
CA GLU A 409 -32.39 20.72 -33.35
C GLU A 409 -32.85 19.66 -34.33
N GLY A 410 -32.04 18.61 -34.55
CA GLY A 410 -32.42 17.46 -35.38
C GLY A 410 -33.69 16.76 -34.86
N VAL A 411 -33.79 16.54 -33.55
CA VAL A 411 -34.99 15.95 -32.93
C VAL A 411 -36.22 16.83 -33.10
N LEU A 412 -36.11 18.14 -32.88
CA LEU A 412 -37.24 19.07 -32.99
C LEU A 412 -37.72 19.27 -34.43
N ALA A 413 -36.83 19.09 -35.41
CA ALA A 413 -37.14 19.21 -36.83
C ALA A 413 -37.71 17.91 -37.43
N ASP A 414 -37.64 16.77 -36.72
CA ASP A 414 -38.13 15.49 -37.20
C ASP A 414 -39.67 15.43 -37.18
N GLU A 415 -40.28 15.08 -38.32
CA GLU A 415 -41.74 15.08 -38.48
C GLU A 415 -42.45 14.04 -37.59
N GLU A 416 -41.78 12.95 -37.27
CA GLU A 416 -42.36 11.81 -36.54
C GLU A 416 -42.25 12.00 -35.03
N ILE A 417 -41.10 12.49 -34.54
CA ILE A 417 -40.83 12.60 -33.10
C ILE A 417 -40.78 14.04 -32.58
N GLY A 418 -40.63 15.05 -33.43
CA GLY A 418 -40.41 16.42 -32.98
C GLY A 418 -41.57 16.98 -32.16
N SER A 419 -42.80 16.56 -32.48
CA SER A 419 -44.00 16.94 -31.71
C SER A 419 -44.11 16.27 -30.33
N LEU A 420 -43.30 15.23 -30.06
CA LEU A 420 -43.27 14.53 -28.77
C LEU A 420 -42.48 15.30 -27.69
N PHE A 421 -41.66 16.28 -28.10
CA PHE A 421 -40.76 16.96 -27.19
C PHE A 421 -40.89 18.48 -27.31
N THR A 422 -40.94 19.15 -26.17
CA THR A 422 -40.64 20.58 -26.06
C THR A 422 -39.13 20.81 -25.98
N ARG A 423 -38.71 22.06 -26.16
CA ARG A 423 -37.30 22.45 -25.93
C ARG A 423 -36.83 22.17 -24.49
N GLU A 424 -37.74 22.21 -23.51
CA GLU A 424 -37.42 21.91 -22.12
C GLU A 424 -37.30 20.41 -21.88
N ASP A 425 -38.13 19.60 -22.55
CA ASP A 425 -38.02 18.13 -22.43
C ASP A 425 -36.64 17.63 -22.88
N LEU A 426 -36.05 18.27 -23.90
CA LEU A 426 -34.70 17.97 -24.42
C LEU A 426 -33.57 18.70 -23.69
N ALA A 427 -33.84 19.37 -22.57
CA ALA A 427 -32.80 20.08 -21.83
C ALA A 427 -31.62 19.21 -21.35
N PRO A 428 -31.77 17.89 -21.07
CA PRO A 428 -30.62 17.02 -20.75
C PRO A 428 -29.57 16.89 -21.88
N LEU A 429 -29.93 17.21 -23.14
CA LEU A 429 -28.95 17.31 -24.23
C LEU A 429 -28.08 18.57 -24.11
N ASP A 430 -28.61 19.63 -23.49
CA ASP A 430 -27.90 20.88 -23.25
C ASP A 430 -27.22 20.94 -21.88
N ARG A 431 -27.75 20.20 -20.92
CA ARG A 431 -27.34 20.16 -19.50
C ARG A 431 -26.96 18.73 -19.10
N PRO A 432 -25.91 18.13 -19.68
CA PRO A 432 -25.51 16.74 -19.40
C PRO A 432 -25.19 16.51 -17.92
N GLU A 433 -24.79 17.54 -17.17
CA GLU A 433 -24.58 17.47 -15.71
C GLU A 433 -25.82 17.10 -14.90
N GLN A 434 -27.03 17.20 -15.49
CA GLN A 434 -28.27 16.76 -14.86
C GLN A 434 -28.51 15.25 -15.00
N TYR A 435 -27.75 14.56 -15.86
CA TYR A 435 -27.86 13.12 -16.12
C TYR A 435 -26.75 12.31 -15.42
N ILE A 436 -26.51 12.60 -14.13
CA ILE A 436 -25.51 11.92 -13.29
C ILE A 436 -26.08 10.75 -12.46
N GLY A 437 -27.37 10.44 -12.63
CA GLY A 437 -28.06 9.35 -11.92
C GLY A 437 -27.89 9.43 -10.40
N HIS A 438 -27.58 8.29 -9.78
CA HIS A 438 -27.38 8.18 -8.32
C HIS A 438 -25.94 8.50 -7.88
N ALA A 439 -25.13 9.19 -8.68
CA ALA A 439 -23.72 9.46 -8.34
C ALA A 439 -23.56 10.10 -6.95
N VAL A 440 -24.36 11.13 -6.65
CA VAL A 440 -24.33 11.82 -5.35
C VAL A 440 -24.77 10.89 -4.22
N GLU A 441 -25.86 10.15 -4.40
CA GLU A 441 -26.37 9.24 -3.38
C GLU A 441 -25.37 8.10 -3.06
N ILE A 442 -24.68 7.58 -4.08
CA ILE A 442 -23.65 6.55 -3.88
C ILE A 442 -22.46 7.12 -3.09
N VAL A 443 -22.04 8.35 -3.37
CA VAL A 443 -21.01 9.04 -2.58
C VAL A 443 -21.45 9.17 -1.12
N ASP A 444 -22.65 9.67 -0.87
CA ASP A 444 -23.17 9.89 0.49
C ASP A 444 -23.27 8.57 1.26
N ARG A 445 -23.74 7.49 0.62
CA ARG A 445 -23.78 6.14 1.21
C ARG A 445 -22.38 5.60 1.53
N THR A 446 -21.41 5.81 0.63
CA THR A 446 -20.02 5.36 0.82
C THR A 446 -19.37 6.10 1.99
N LEU A 447 -19.57 7.43 2.07
CA LEU A 447 -19.08 8.25 3.18
C LEU A 447 -19.72 7.83 4.51
N ALA A 448 -21.02 7.54 4.53
CA ALA A 448 -21.71 7.09 5.74
C ALA A 448 -21.22 5.72 6.23
N ASP A 449 -21.06 4.75 5.33
CA ASP A 449 -20.50 3.42 5.66
C ASP A 449 -19.09 3.54 6.25
N ILE A 450 -18.20 4.30 5.60
CA ILE A 450 -16.82 4.44 6.06
C ILE A 450 -16.71 5.22 7.36
N ARG A 451 -17.48 6.30 7.54
CA ARG A 451 -17.59 7.00 8.84
C ARG A 451 -18.03 6.03 9.94
N SER A 452 -18.94 5.11 9.65
CA SER A 452 -19.37 4.10 10.63
C SER A 452 -18.25 3.10 10.95
N ARG A 453 -17.48 2.63 9.96
CA ARG A 453 -16.37 1.68 10.18
C ARG A 453 -15.21 2.30 10.95
N ARG A 454 -14.90 3.58 10.70
CA ARG A 454 -13.88 4.33 11.45
C ARG A 454 -14.16 4.41 12.95
N LEU A 455 -15.41 4.28 13.39
CA LEU A 455 -15.75 4.23 14.81
C LEU A 455 -15.33 2.91 15.49
N SER A 456 -15.06 1.86 14.71
CA SER A 456 -14.58 0.56 15.19
C SER A 456 -13.11 0.31 14.89
N ASP A 457 -12.41 1.25 14.24
CA ASP A 457 -10.98 1.14 14.00
C ASP A 457 -10.23 1.11 15.34
N SER A 458 -9.19 0.28 15.41
CA SER A 458 -8.35 0.18 16.61
C SER A 458 -7.54 1.48 16.80
N GLU A 459 -7.40 1.94 18.05
CA GLU A 459 -6.60 3.13 18.41
C GLU A 459 -5.11 2.99 18.06
#